data_AF-A0A0F9JV68-F1
#
_entry.id   AF-A0A0F9JV68-F1
#
_cell.length_a   1.000
_cell.length_b   1.000
_cell.length_c   1.000
_cell.angle_alpha   90.00
_cell.angle_beta   90.00
_cell.angle_gamma   90.00
#
_symmetry.space_group_name_H-M   'P 1'
#
loop_
_entity.id
_entity.type
_entity.pdbx_description
1 polymer ?
#
loop_
_entity_poly.entity_id
_entity_poly.type
_entity_poly.pdbx_seq_one_letter_code
_entity_poly.pdbx_strand_id
1 'polypeptide(L)'
;MSDPFSSQKDENVKKEHQMKNHNISKETSAENSKGKIIIKTYSGSILEYSKRQKLIARSLYISIVISILISVGGFALAIAEIFQPSGKWTAFVSASLGLKIIIIAGLLAGLFFFLLLFYSLAKKGINLVLKITCLKKDYDEKYKGRNNVKIGAGALMLSLFAILIGIVYLIIEEFIVTPTGEGNFLSFLISLSGGQLLIFIGVGLLTINGLLFGLNYLWYNGYYLILRMIGGLEK
;
A
#
# COMPACT_ATOMS: atom_id res chain seq x y z
N MET A 1 13.75 -33.56 -56.58
CA MET A 1 12.54 -34.34 -56.27
C MET A 1 12.18 -34.00 -54.83
N SER A 2 11.37 -32.96 -54.65
CA SER A 2 10.99 -32.42 -53.33
C SER A 2 9.86 -33.25 -52.76
N ASP A 3 10.06 -33.76 -51.54
CA ASP A 3 9.18 -34.70 -50.86
C ASP A 3 7.85 -34.02 -50.46
N PRO A 4 6.71 -34.38 -51.07
CA PRO A 4 5.45 -33.66 -50.88
C PRO A 4 4.83 -33.83 -49.48
N PHE A 5 5.42 -34.66 -48.62
CA PHE A 5 4.92 -34.92 -47.26
C PHE A 5 5.46 -33.96 -46.19
N SER A 6 6.48 -33.14 -46.46
CA SER A 6 7.03 -32.23 -45.44
C SER A 6 6.13 -31.02 -45.18
N SER A 7 5.38 -30.55 -46.19
CA SER A 7 4.55 -29.34 -46.09
C SER A 7 3.27 -29.52 -45.27
N GLN A 8 2.72 -30.74 -45.15
CA GLN A 8 1.48 -30.98 -44.38
C GLN A 8 1.71 -31.08 -42.87
N LYS A 9 2.92 -31.40 -42.42
CA LYS A 9 3.22 -31.56 -41.00
C LYS A 9 3.29 -30.21 -40.28
N ASP A 10 3.83 -29.20 -40.95
CA ASP A 10 3.97 -27.86 -40.38
C ASP A 10 2.63 -27.10 -40.29
N GLU A 11 1.69 -27.38 -41.20
CA GLU A 11 0.38 -26.72 -41.16
C GLU A 11 -0.50 -27.22 -40.00
N ASN A 12 -0.38 -28.51 -39.64
CA ASN A 12 -1.12 -29.09 -38.53
C ASN A 12 -0.61 -28.61 -37.16
N VAL A 13 0.71 -28.45 -36.99
CA VAL A 13 1.29 -27.89 -35.75
C VAL A 13 0.86 -26.42 -35.56
N LYS A 14 0.77 -25.65 -36.65
CA LYS A 14 0.33 -24.25 -36.60
C LYS A 14 -1.16 -24.11 -36.25
N LYS A 15 -2.02 -25.00 -36.75
CA LYS A 15 -3.45 -25.03 -36.39
C LYS A 15 -3.70 -25.47 -34.95
N GLU A 16 -2.91 -26.40 -34.42
CA GLU A 16 -3.03 -26.85 -33.03
C GLU A 16 -2.63 -25.75 -32.03
N HIS A 17 -1.60 -24.96 -32.34
CA HIS A 17 -1.22 -23.80 -31.52
C HIS A 17 -2.22 -22.64 -31.58
N GLN A 18 -2.90 -22.43 -32.70
CA GLN A 18 -3.94 -21.39 -32.79
C GLN A 18 -5.23 -21.77 -32.04
N MET A 19 -5.65 -23.04 -32.06
CA MET A 19 -6.84 -23.47 -31.32
C MET A 19 -6.62 -23.45 -29.80
N LYS A 20 -5.41 -23.76 -29.31
CA LYS A 20 -5.09 -23.71 -27.87
C LYS A 20 -5.16 -22.29 -27.31
N ASN A 21 -4.76 -21.28 -28.09
CA ASN A 21 -4.79 -19.88 -27.67
C ASN A 21 -6.21 -19.28 -27.68
N HIS A 22 -7.10 -19.73 -28.57
CA HIS A 22 -8.46 -19.19 -28.63
C HIS A 22 -9.35 -19.68 -27.48
N ASN A 23 -9.13 -20.90 -26.97
CA ASN A 23 -9.88 -21.41 -25.81
C ASN A 23 -9.45 -20.80 -24.47
N ILE A 24 -8.21 -20.32 -24.34
CA ILE A 24 -7.73 -19.65 -23.10
C ILE A 24 -8.37 -18.26 -22.92
N SER A 25 -8.77 -17.61 -24.02
CA SER A 25 -9.39 -16.27 -23.97
C SER A 25 -10.89 -16.28 -23.65
N LYS A 26 -11.59 -17.43 -23.75
CA LYS A 26 -13.04 -17.50 -23.48
C LYS A 26 -13.40 -17.93 -22.07
N GLU A 27 -12.48 -18.51 -21.30
CA GLU A 27 -12.71 -18.89 -19.90
C GLU A 27 -12.39 -17.78 -18.88
N THR A 28 -11.91 -16.62 -19.32
CA THR A 28 -11.48 -15.53 -18.43
C THR A 28 -12.60 -14.60 -17.97
N SER A 29 -13.87 -15.00 -18.15
CA SER A 29 -15.03 -14.23 -17.68
C SER A 29 -16.13 -15.07 -17.02
N ALA A 30 -15.78 -16.24 -16.45
CA ALA A 30 -16.67 -16.95 -15.54
C ALA A 30 -16.48 -16.42 -14.11
N GLU A 31 -17.20 -15.34 -13.82
CA GLU A 31 -17.35 -14.76 -12.49
C GLU A 31 -18.06 -15.78 -11.57
N ASN A 32 -17.27 -16.52 -10.79
CA ASN A 32 -17.79 -17.46 -9.81
C ASN A 32 -18.44 -16.69 -8.65
N SER A 33 -19.75 -16.92 -8.43
CA SER A 33 -20.69 -16.16 -7.58
C SER A 33 -20.41 -16.17 -6.06
N LYS A 34 -19.18 -16.52 -5.64
CA LYS A 34 -18.77 -16.58 -4.22
C LYS A 34 -17.77 -15.50 -3.80
N GLY A 35 -17.64 -14.41 -4.56
CA GLY A 35 -16.78 -13.28 -4.16
C GLY A 35 -15.29 -13.64 -3.99
N LYS A 36 -14.84 -14.73 -4.63
CA LYS A 36 -13.48 -15.25 -4.51
C LYS A 36 -12.65 -14.75 -5.69
N ILE A 37 -11.86 -13.69 -5.46
CA ILE A 37 -10.90 -13.19 -6.46
C ILE A 37 -9.76 -14.21 -6.57
N ILE A 38 -9.67 -14.91 -7.71
CA ILE A 38 -8.58 -15.81 -8.08
C ILE A 38 -7.58 -15.00 -8.91
N ILE A 39 -6.36 -14.83 -8.41
CA ILE A 39 -5.28 -14.19 -9.17
C ILE A 39 -4.46 -15.33 -9.80
N LYS A 40 -4.58 -15.52 -11.12
CA LYS A 40 -3.70 -16.42 -11.86
C LYS A 40 -2.34 -15.75 -12.03
N THR A 41 -1.30 -16.32 -11.44
CA THR A 41 0.09 -15.91 -11.69
C THR A 41 0.61 -16.70 -12.90
N TYR A 42 1.58 -16.15 -13.67
CA TYR A 42 2.19 -16.79 -14.85
C TYR A 42 2.80 -18.20 -14.59
N SER A 43 2.91 -18.61 -13.32
CA SER A 43 3.39 -19.93 -12.88
C SER A 43 2.26 -20.98 -12.70
N GLY A 44 1.00 -20.65 -13.00
CA GLY A 44 -0.11 -21.62 -12.94
C GLY A 44 -0.61 -21.98 -11.53
N SER A 45 0.04 -21.52 -10.46
CA SER A 45 -0.44 -21.70 -9.09
C SER A 45 -1.45 -20.61 -8.68
N ILE A 46 -2.62 -21.05 -8.18
CA ILE A 46 -3.62 -20.17 -7.57
C ILE A 46 -3.12 -19.82 -6.17
N LEU A 47 -2.64 -18.58 -5.98
CA LEU A 47 -2.27 -18.08 -4.66
C LEU A 47 -3.53 -17.83 -3.82
N GLU A 48 -3.81 -18.74 -2.89
CA GLU A 48 -4.94 -18.63 -1.99
C GLU A 48 -4.57 -17.90 -0.70
N TYR A 49 -5.04 -16.66 -0.57
CA TYR A 49 -4.80 -15.85 0.62
C TYR A 49 -5.86 -16.09 1.70
N SER A 50 -5.41 -16.12 2.96
CA SER A 50 -6.27 -16.29 4.12
C SER A 50 -7.23 -15.09 4.30
N LYS A 51 -8.42 -15.34 4.85
CA LYS A 51 -9.41 -14.30 5.19
C LYS A 51 -8.79 -13.20 6.07
N ARG A 52 -7.93 -13.56 7.02
CA ARG A 52 -7.23 -12.60 7.90
C ARG A 52 -6.28 -11.69 7.13
N GLN A 53 -5.51 -12.24 6.19
CA GLN A 53 -4.58 -11.45 5.36
C GLN A 53 -5.34 -10.45 4.47
N LYS A 54 -6.48 -10.87 3.90
CA LYS A 54 -7.35 -9.98 3.13
C LYS A 54 -7.90 -8.84 3.98
N LEU A 55 -8.30 -9.12 5.23
CA LEU A 55 -8.79 -8.10 6.15
C LEU A 55 -7.70 -7.08 6.51
N ILE A 56 -6.49 -7.56 6.84
CA ILE A 56 -5.33 -6.70 7.15
C ILE A 56 -4.97 -5.82 5.95
N ALA A 57 -4.85 -6.40 4.76
CA ALA A 57 -4.54 -5.66 3.54
C ALA A 57 -5.61 -4.61 3.20
N ARG A 58 -6.89 -4.94 3.40
CA ARG A 58 -8.00 -4.00 3.23
C ARG A 58 -7.93 -2.85 4.24
N SER A 59 -7.67 -3.15 5.51
CA SER A 59 -7.53 -2.13 6.56
C SER A 59 -6.37 -1.18 6.26
N LEU A 60 -5.18 -1.71 5.92
CA LEU A 60 -4.01 -0.91 5.54
C LEU A 60 -4.30 -0.05 4.31
N TYR A 61 -4.96 -0.59 3.29
CA TYR A 61 -5.35 0.19 2.11
C TYR A 61 -6.27 1.37 2.47
N ILE A 62 -7.31 1.13 3.26
CA ILE A 62 -8.25 2.19 3.68
C ILE A 62 -7.52 3.28 4.49
N SER A 63 -6.65 2.87 5.41
CA SER A 63 -5.84 3.80 6.21
C SER A 63 -4.92 4.67 5.34
N ILE A 64 -4.27 4.08 4.32
CA ILE A 64 -3.46 4.82 3.35
C ILE A 64 -4.31 5.82 2.57
N VAL A 65 -5.49 5.42 2.08
CA VAL A 65 -6.41 6.30 1.35
C VAL A 65 -6.83 7.49 2.20
N ILE A 66 -7.22 7.27 3.45
CA ILE A 66 -7.59 8.35 4.38
C ILE A 66 -6.41 9.30 4.57
N SER A 67 -5.20 8.77 4.76
CA SER A 67 -3.99 9.57 4.96
C SER A 67 -3.66 10.44 3.73
N ILE A 68 -3.84 9.90 2.52
CA ILE A 68 -3.67 10.65 1.27
C ILE A 68 -4.73 11.75 1.14
N LEU A 69 -6.00 11.46 1.46
CA LEU A 69 -7.07 12.46 1.42
C LEU A 69 -6.80 13.63 2.37
N ILE A 70 -6.37 13.33 3.61
CA ILE A 70 -5.97 14.36 4.59
C ILE A 70 -4.78 15.17 4.06
N SER A 71 -3.77 14.51 3.49
CA SER A 71 -2.58 15.18 2.96
C SER A 71 -2.89 16.10 1.78
N VAL A 72 -3.70 15.64 0.82
CA VAL A 72 -4.10 16.43 -0.35
C VAL A 72 -5.02 17.59 0.06
N GLY A 73 -5.96 17.35 0.98
CA GLY A 73 -6.82 18.40 1.54
C GLY A 73 -6.02 19.46 2.30
N GLY A 74 -5.08 19.02 3.14
CA GLY A 74 -4.14 19.90 3.85
C GLY A 74 -3.27 20.71 2.89
N PHE A 75 -2.78 20.08 1.82
CA PHE A 75 -2.00 20.76 0.79
C PHE A 75 -2.80 21.85 0.06
N ALA A 76 -4.04 21.55 -0.35
CA ALA A 76 -4.93 22.54 -0.95
C ALA A 76 -5.22 23.71 0.02
N LEU A 77 -5.42 23.40 1.31
CA LEU A 77 -5.65 24.41 2.33
C LEU A 77 -4.41 25.29 2.56
N ALA A 78 -3.21 24.69 2.63
CA ALA A 78 -1.95 25.41 2.79
C ALA A 78 -1.68 26.34 1.60
N ILE A 79 -1.91 25.89 0.37
CA ILE A 79 -1.85 26.76 -0.81
C ILE A 79 -2.81 27.93 -0.69
N ALA A 80 -4.06 27.67 -0.29
CA ALA A 80 -5.03 28.74 -0.10
C ALA A 80 -4.59 29.73 1.00
N GLU A 81 -3.86 29.29 2.03
CA GLU A 81 -3.31 30.15 3.09
C GLU A 81 -2.16 31.02 2.59
N ILE A 82 -1.33 30.51 1.68
CA ILE A 82 -0.26 31.29 1.05
C ILE A 82 -0.83 32.45 0.21
N PHE A 83 -1.89 32.21 -0.56
CA PHE A 83 -2.48 33.23 -1.43
C PHE A 83 -3.34 34.25 -0.67
N GLN A 84 -3.94 33.88 0.46
CA GLN A 84 -4.78 34.77 1.25
C GLN A 84 -4.62 34.47 2.75
N PRO A 85 -3.64 35.08 3.44
CA PRO A 85 -3.30 34.74 4.82
C PRO A 85 -4.41 35.05 5.84
N SER A 86 -5.23 36.06 5.59
CA SER A 86 -6.25 36.53 6.53
C SER A 86 -7.56 36.90 5.82
N GLY A 87 -8.66 36.93 6.60
CA GLY A 87 -9.97 37.36 6.11
C GLY A 87 -10.69 36.39 5.16
N LYS A 88 -10.23 35.14 5.01
CA LYS A 88 -10.90 34.15 4.14
C LYS A 88 -12.34 33.90 4.55
N TRP A 89 -12.58 33.74 5.85
CA TRP A 89 -13.92 33.49 6.39
C TRP A 89 -14.84 34.68 6.15
N THR A 90 -14.35 35.90 6.39
CA THR A 90 -15.14 37.12 6.16
C THR A 90 -15.38 37.35 4.66
N ALA A 91 -14.40 37.09 3.80
CA ALA A 91 -14.56 37.13 2.34
C ALA A 91 -15.57 36.08 1.84
N PHE A 92 -15.52 34.86 2.39
CA PHE A 92 -16.49 33.81 2.05
C PHE A 92 -17.90 34.16 2.53
N VAL A 93 -18.05 34.66 3.76
CA VAL A 93 -19.35 35.05 4.33
C VAL A 93 -19.95 36.26 3.61
N SER A 94 -19.13 37.21 3.17
CA SER A 94 -19.57 38.37 2.37
C SER A 94 -19.78 38.06 0.89
N ALA A 95 -19.33 36.91 0.39
CA ALA A 95 -19.54 36.51 -0.98
C ALA A 95 -21.03 36.30 -1.31
N SER A 96 -21.36 36.51 -2.60
CA SER A 96 -22.70 36.24 -3.11
C SER A 96 -23.09 34.77 -2.91
N LEU A 97 -24.39 34.52 -2.75
CA LEU A 97 -24.91 33.17 -2.53
C LEU A 97 -24.52 32.20 -3.66
N GLY A 98 -24.48 32.68 -4.90
CA GLY A 98 -24.02 31.90 -6.05
C GLY A 98 -22.56 31.44 -5.92
N LEU A 99 -21.66 32.32 -5.48
CA LEU A 99 -20.24 31.98 -5.31
C LEU A 99 -20.05 30.96 -4.18
N LYS A 100 -20.78 31.11 -3.07
CA LYS A 100 -20.78 30.13 -1.97
C LYS A 100 -21.21 28.74 -2.43
N ILE A 101 -22.28 28.65 -3.22
CA ILE A 101 -22.75 27.39 -3.80
C ILE A 101 -21.69 26.78 -4.72
N ILE A 102 -21.07 27.57 -5.59
CA ILE A 102 -20.03 27.08 -6.50
C ILE A 102 -18.83 26.51 -5.73
N ILE A 103 -18.37 27.20 -4.68
CA ILE A 103 -17.26 26.70 -3.83
C ILE A 103 -17.64 25.38 -3.17
N ILE A 104 -18.80 25.31 -2.52
CA ILE A 104 -19.24 24.10 -1.81
C ILE A 104 -19.47 22.96 -2.79
N ALA A 105 -20.15 23.20 -3.91
CA ALA A 105 -20.40 22.20 -4.94
C ALA A 105 -19.11 21.71 -5.58
N GLY A 106 -18.15 22.62 -5.86
CA GLY A 106 -16.83 22.27 -6.38
C GLY A 106 -16.03 21.40 -5.42
N LEU A 107 -16.03 21.75 -4.12
CA LEU A 107 -15.40 20.94 -3.07
C LEU A 107 -16.03 19.55 -2.98
N LEU A 108 -17.37 19.47 -3.00
CA LEU A 108 -18.11 18.22 -2.92
C LEU A 108 -17.90 17.34 -4.15
N ALA A 109 -17.89 17.94 -5.35
CA ALA A 109 -17.60 17.26 -6.60
C ALA A 109 -16.16 16.73 -6.63
N GLY A 110 -15.18 17.52 -6.19
CA GLY A 110 -13.79 17.09 -6.04
C GLY A 110 -13.65 15.92 -5.08
N LEU A 111 -14.27 16.00 -3.90
CA LEU A 111 -14.25 14.91 -2.91
C LEU A 111 -14.90 13.63 -3.47
N PHE A 112 -16.03 13.75 -4.16
CA PHE A 112 -16.70 12.62 -4.81
C PHE A 112 -15.83 11.99 -5.89
N PHE A 113 -15.15 12.80 -6.71
CA PHE A 113 -14.20 12.32 -7.70
C PHE A 113 -13.04 11.55 -7.06
N PHE A 114 -12.46 12.07 -5.96
CA PHE A 114 -11.41 11.35 -5.22
C PHE A 114 -11.91 10.01 -4.66
N LEU A 115 -13.11 9.98 -4.08
CA LEU A 115 -13.70 8.73 -3.57
C LEU A 115 -13.89 7.69 -4.69
N LEU A 116 -14.39 8.12 -5.86
CA LEU A 116 -14.51 7.24 -7.03
C LEU A 116 -13.15 6.74 -7.51
N LEU A 117 -12.13 7.60 -7.55
CA LEU A 117 -10.77 7.24 -7.92
C LEU A 117 -10.23 6.16 -6.98
N PHE A 118 -10.33 6.35 -5.67
CA PHE A 118 -9.86 5.37 -4.69
C PHE A 118 -10.70 4.09 -4.65
N TYR A 119 -12.00 4.19 -4.91
CA TYR A 119 -12.87 3.02 -5.03
C TYR A 119 -12.49 2.17 -6.26
N SER A 120 -12.26 2.80 -7.40
CA SER A 120 -11.79 2.14 -8.62
C SER A 120 -10.42 1.50 -8.43
N LEU A 121 -9.52 2.18 -7.69
CA LEU A 121 -8.21 1.64 -7.35
C LEU A 121 -8.26 0.56 -6.26
N ALA A 122 -9.33 0.45 -5.47
CA ALA A 122 -9.36 -0.42 -4.30
C ALA A 122 -9.06 -1.88 -4.62
N LYS A 123 -9.65 -2.43 -5.70
CA LYS A 123 -9.42 -3.83 -6.09
C LYS A 123 -7.95 -4.08 -6.46
N LYS A 124 -7.33 -3.15 -7.20
CA LYS A 124 -5.92 -3.24 -7.62
C LYS A 124 -4.97 -2.97 -6.45
N GLY A 125 -5.26 -1.96 -5.64
CA GLY A 125 -4.47 -1.54 -4.49
C GLY A 125 -4.43 -2.60 -3.39
N ILE A 126 -5.58 -3.17 -3.01
CA ILE A 126 -5.63 -4.26 -2.02
C ILE A 126 -4.83 -5.48 -2.53
N ASN A 127 -4.96 -5.84 -3.80
CA ASN A 127 -4.19 -6.93 -4.39
C ASN A 127 -2.68 -6.64 -4.39
N LEU A 128 -2.28 -5.40 -4.65
CA LEU A 128 -0.89 -4.97 -4.61
C LEU A 128 -0.32 -5.06 -3.19
N VAL A 129 -1.04 -4.54 -2.19
CA VAL A 129 -0.67 -4.67 -0.76
C VAL A 129 -0.52 -6.14 -0.39
N LEU A 130 -1.50 -6.97 -0.74
CA LEU A 130 -1.49 -8.41 -0.46
C LEU A 130 -0.32 -9.13 -1.12
N LYS A 131 0.01 -8.78 -2.38
CA LYS A 131 1.13 -9.34 -3.11
C LYS A 131 2.47 -8.91 -2.52
N ILE A 132 2.62 -7.67 -2.08
CA ILE A 132 3.90 -7.24 -1.50
C ILE A 132 4.07 -7.82 -0.09
N THR A 133 3.04 -7.76 0.75
CA THR A 133 3.13 -8.15 2.16
C THR A 133 3.09 -9.67 2.36
N CYS A 134 2.26 -10.40 1.60
CA CYS A 134 1.98 -11.81 1.86
C CYS A 134 2.50 -12.79 0.81
N LEU A 135 3.17 -12.32 -0.25
CA LEU A 135 3.79 -13.23 -1.21
C LEU A 135 4.97 -13.92 -0.53
N LYS A 136 4.74 -15.17 -0.13
CA LYS A 136 5.80 -16.04 0.38
C LYS A 136 6.81 -16.26 -0.74
N LYS A 137 8.08 -15.98 -0.48
CA LYS A 137 9.17 -16.43 -1.33
C LYS A 137 9.49 -17.87 -0.99
N ASP A 138 9.54 -18.73 -2.01
CA ASP A 138 9.95 -20.11 -1.84
C ASP A 138 11.41 -20.17 -1.38
N TYR A 139 11.67 -21.10 -0.46
CA TYR A 139 12.98 -21.32 0.13
C TYR A 139 13.72 -22.39 -0.66
N ASP A 140 15.03 -22.22 -0.80
CA ASP A 140 15.90 -23.33 -1.19
C ASP A 140 15.76 -24.47 -0.16
N GLU A 141 15.53 -25.69 -0.64
CA GLU A 141 15.27 -26.86 0.20
C GLU A 141 16.41 -27.13 1.21
N LYS A 142 17.62 -26.64 0.89
CA LYS A 142 18.84 -26.71 1.71
C LYS A 142 18.66 -26.20 3.16
N TYR A 143 17.73 -25.25 3.39
CA TYR A 143 17.54 -24.63 4.72
C TYR A 143 16.25 -25.07 5.44
N LYS A 144 15.43 -25.93 4.83
CA LYS A 144 14.07 -26.28 5.29
C LYS A 144 14.06 -26.97 6.67
N GLY A 145 15.15 -27.63 7.06
CA GLY A 145 15.25 -28.45 8.28
C GLY A 145 16.02 -27.88 9.47
N ARG A 146 16.66 -26.69 9.36
CA ARG A 146 17.52 -26.18 10.46
C ARG A 146 16.71 -25.30 11.44
N ASN A 147 16.18 -25.91 12.51
CA ASN A 147 15.43 -25.19 13.55
C ASN A 147 16.26 -24.10 14.24
N ASN A 148 17.57 -24.30 14.44
CA ASN A 148 18.45 -23.30 15.06
C ASN A 148 18.48 -22.00 14.25
N VAL A 149 18.45 -22.10 12.93
CA VAL A 149 18.45 -20.94 12.03
C VAL A 149 17.09 -20.21 12.08
N LYS A 150 15.98 -20.94 12.24
CA LYS A 150 14.64 -20.35 12.44
C LYS A 150 14.56 -19.57 13.74
N ILE A 151 15.11 -20.11 14.82
CA ILE A 151 15.14 -19.45 16.13
C ILE A 151 16.01 -18.20 16.09
N GLY A 152 17.24 -18.30 15.55
CA GLY A 152 18.14 -17.16 15.43
C GLY A 152 17.54 -16.02 14.58
N ALA A 153 16.89 -16.37 13.47
CA ALA A 153 16.21 -15.39 12.64
C ALA A 153 14.99 -14.75 13.34
N GLY A 154 14.22 -15.53 14.11
CA GLY A 154 13.12 -15.02 14.93
C GLY A 154 13.61 -14.05 16.02
N ALA A 155 14.70 -14.39 16.71
CA ALA A 155 15.31 -13.54 17.72
C ALA A 155 15.83 -12.21 17.13
N LEU A 156 16.48 -12.27 15.96
CA LEU A 156 16.94 -11.08 15.24
C LEU A 156 15.75 -10.19 14.86
N MET A 157 14.67 -10.78 14.34
CA MET A 157 13.47 -10.01 14.04
C MET A 157 12.91 -9.34 15.29
N LEU A 158 12.74 -10.09 16.39
CA LEU A 158 12.21 -9.54 17.63
C LEU A 158 13.07 -8.39 18.18
N SER A 159 14.40 -8.48 18.07
CA SER A 159 15.31 -7.40 18.41
C SER A 159 15.07 -6.16 17.54
N LEU A 160 14.91 -6.32 16.22
CA LEU A 160 14.59 -5.22 15.31
C LEU A 160 13.24 -4.56 15.68
N PHE A 161 12.23 -5.36 16.04
CA PHE A 161 10.95 -4.87 16.53
C PHE A 161 11.11 -4.03 17.80
N ALA A 162 11.91 -4.50 18.77
CA ALA A 162 12.18 -3.78 20.01
C ALA A 162 12.86 -2.43 19.74
N ILE A 163 13.82 -2.38 18.82
CA ILE A 163 14.49 -1.13 18.41
C ILE A 163 13.47 -0.17 17.78
N LEU A 164 12.64 -0.64 16.84
CA LEU A 164 11.64 0.21 16.20
C LEU A 164 10.62 0.77 17.21
N ILE A 165 10.15 -0.05 18.15
CA ILE A 165 9.23 0.38 19.21
C ILE A 165 9.93 1.37 20.14
N GLY A 166 11.20 1.12 20.51
CA GLY A 166 12.01 2.02 21.32
C GLY A 166 12.20 3.39 20.68
N ILE A 167 12.45 3.45 19.37
CA ILE A 167 12.54 4.70 18.61
C ILE A 167 11.20 5.44 18.64
N VAL A 168 10.08 4.74 18.39
CA VAL A 168 8.75 5.35 18.45
C VAL A 168 8.46 5.89 19.85
N TYR A 169 8.80 5.14 20.90
CA TYR A 169 8.63 5.57 22.28
C TYR A 169 9.48 6.80 22.59
N LEU A 170 10.77 6.80 22.22
CA LEU A 170 11.68 7.94 22.43
C LEU A 170 11.15 9.20 21.74
N ILE A 171 10.64 9.06 20.51
CA ILE A 171 10.02 10.17 19.79
C ILE A 171 8.78 10.68 20.55
N ILE A 172 7.92 9.79 21.04
CA ILE A 172 6.72 10.18 21.80
C ILE A 172 7.10 10.85 23.12
N GLU A 173 8.09 10.32 23.84
CA GLU A 173 8.58 10.85 25.11
C GLU A 173 9.15 12.26 24.94
N GLU A 174 10.01 12.45 23.94
CA GLU A 174 10.59 13.75 23.59
C GLU A 174 9.50 14.78 23.23
N PHE A 175 8.42 14.33 22.57
CA PHE A 175 7.35 15.22 22.14
C PHE A 175 6.25 15.48 23.18
N ILE A 176 6.01 14.59 24.13
CA ILE A 176 4.88 14.69 25.08
C ILE A 176 5.35 14.98 26.52
N VAL A 177 6.44 14.36 26.96
CA VAL A 177 6.74 14.24 28.39
C VAL A 177 7.72 15.29 28.87
N THR A 178 8.66 15.75 28.03
CA THR A 178 9.72 16.69 28.44
C THR A 178 9.22 18.15 28.36
N PRO A 179 8.83 18.80 29.47
CA PRO A 179 8.18 20.11 29.44
C PRO A 179 9.19 21.26 29.56
N THR A 180 10.49 20.98 29.52
CA THR A 180 11.53 21.92 29.96
C THR A 180 12.30 22.52 28.77
N GLY A 181 11.72 23.53 28.11
CA GLY A 181 12.45 24.39 27.17
C GLY A 181 11.58 25.22 26.21
N GLU A 182 12.16 26.33 25.71
CA GLU A 182 11.68 27.09 24.54
C GLU A 182 11.75 26.20 23.28
N GLY A 183 10.82 25.24 23.16
CA GLY A 183 10.87 24.23 22.11
C GLY A 183 9.85 23.11 22.26
N ASN A 184 8.81 23.29 23.07
CA ASN A 184 7.78 22.28 23.25
C ASN A 184 7.08 21.98 21.90
N PHE A 185 7.00 20.70 21.53
CA PHE A 185 6.37 20.24 20.30
C PHE A 185 4.91 20.67 20.19
N LEU A 186 4.19 20.75 21.31
CA LEU A 186 2.82 21.28 21.31
C LEU A 186 2.80 22.75 20.86
N SER A 187 3.76 23.55 21.29
CA SER A 187 3.92 24.95 20.84
C SER A 187 4.28 25.03 19.36
N PHE A 188 5.09 24.10 18.85
CA PHE A 188 5.35 23.96 17.42
C PHE A 188 4.07 23.60 16.64
N LEU A 189 3.27 22.63 17.11
CA LEU A 189 2.01 22.28 16.45
C LEU A 189 1.01 23.44 16.43
N ILE A 190 0.94 24.23 17.50
CA ILE A 190 0.06 25.41 17.59
C ILE A 190 0.57 26.55 16.69
N SER A 191 1.88 26.64 16.44
CA SER A 191 2.44 27.68 15.55
C SER A 191 2.23 27.39 14.06
N LEU A 192 1.91 26.14 13.71
CA LEU A 192 1.55 25.77 12.33
C LEU A 192 0.20 26.35 11.94
N SER A 193 0.13 26.86 10.71
CA SER A 193 -1.15 27.19 10.08
C SER A 193 -2.04 25.95 9.90
N GLY A 194 -3.35 26.15 9.72
CA GLY A 194 -4.31 25.05 9.62
C GLY A 194 -3.96 24.07 8.49
N GLY A 195 -3.56 24.59 7.32
CA GLY A 195 -3.10 23.77 6.20
C GLY A 195 -1.84 22.98 6.52
N GLN A 196 -0.83 23.63 7.12
CA GLN A 196 0.42 22.96 7.52
C GLN A 196 0.17 21.85 8.55
N LEU A 197 -0.71 22.08 9.52
CA LEU A 197 -1.07 21.09 10.53
C LEU A 197 -1.77 19.87 9.90
N LEU A 198 -2.70 20.07 8.95
CA LEU A 198 -3.31 18.95 8.22
C LEU A 198 -2.29 18.14 7.41
N ILE A 199 -1.34 18.81 6.74
CA ILE A 199 -0.26 18.12 6.01
C ILE A 199 0.59 17.31 6.99
N PHE A 200 0.98 17.90 8.13
CA PHE A 200 1.77 17.22 9.16
C PHE A 200 1.08 15.95 9.65
N ILE A 201 -0.22 16.02 9.97
CA ILE A 201 -1.02 14.85 10.38
C ILE A 201 -1.09 13.82 9.25
N GLY A 202 -1.35 14.26 8.02
CA GLY A 202 -1.46 13.37 6.86
C GLY A 202 -0.16 12.59 6.58
N VAL A 203 0.98 13.29 6.59
CA VAL A 203 2.32 12.69 6.42
C VAL A 203 2.67 11.80 7.61
N GLY A 204 2.31 12.19 8.84
CA GLY A 204 2.47 11.36 10.03
C GLY A 204 1.73 10.03 9.91
N LEU A 205 0.46 10.07 9.51
CA LEU A 205 -0.33 8.85 9.26
C LEU A 205 0.24 8.01 8.12
N LEU A 206 0.74 8.62 7.04
CA LEU A 206 1.43 7.88 5.97
C LEU A 206 2.70 7.20 6.49
N THR A 207 3.47 7.87 7.34
CA THR A 207 4.69 7.33 7.96
C THR A 207 4.37 6.12 8.85
N ILE A 208 3.34 6.23 9.70
CA ILE A 208 2.87 5.14 10.55
C ILE A 208 2.39 3.95 9.69
N ASN A 209 1.62 4.21 8.63
CA ASN A 209 1.19 3.16 7.69
C ASN A 209 2.38 2.49 6.98
N GLY A 210 3.39 3.26 6.58
CA GLY A 210 4.63 2.75 6.00
C GLY A 210 5.39 1.85 6.97
N LEU A 211 5.48 2.24 8.24
CA LEU A 211 6.08 1.43 9.29
C LEU A 211 5.30 0.14 9.51
N LEU A 212 3.98 0.20 9.69
CA LEU A 212 3.11 -0.98 9.81
C LEU A 212 3.25 -1.92 8.61
N PHE A 213 3.35 -1.37 7.41
CA PHE A 213 3.55 -2.13 6.18
C PHE A 213 4.91 -2.85 6.17
N GLY A 214 5.99 -2.12 6.49
CA GLY A 214 7.33 -2.68 6.62
C GLY A 214 7.40 -3.78 7.68
N LEU A 215 6.71 -3.57 8.80
CA LEU A 215 6.63 -4.50 9.90
C LEU A 215 5.90 -5.81 9.53
N ASN A 216 4.76 -5.69 8.85
CA ASN A 216 4.05 -6.85 8.32
C ASN A 216 4.87 -7.57 7.25
N TYR A 217 5.54 -6.84 6.36
CA TYR A 217 6.42 -7.42 5.35
C TYR A 217 7.56 -8.22 5.99
N LEU A 218 8.19 -7.64 7.01
CA LEU A 218 9.28 -8.22 7.76
C LEU A 218 8.81 -9.46 8.56
N TRP A 219 7.58 -9.47 9.05
CA TRP A 219 7.01 -10.65 9.72
C TRP A 219 6.86 -11.86 8.78
N TYR A 220 6.36 -11.64 7.55
CA TYR A 220 6.13 -12.73 6.60
C TYR A 220 7.38 -13.14 5.81
N ASN A 221 8.23 -12.19 5.46
CA ASN A 221 9.40 -12.41 4.60
C ASN A 221 10.73 -12.33 5.35
N GLY A 222 10.71 -12.02 6.65
CA GLY A 222 11.91 -11.74 7.39
C GLY A 222 12.86 -12.92 7.50
N TYR A 223 12.31 -14.11 7.70
CA TYR A 223 13.09 -15.34 7.74
C TYR A 223 13.90 -15.54 6.45
N TYR A 224 13.28 -15.32 5.29
CA TYR A 224 13.95 -15.37 3.98
C TYR A 224 15.06 -14.32 3.87
N LEU A 225 14.81 -13.09 4.32
CA LEU A 225 15.78 -12.00 4.24
C LEU A 225 17.06 -12.33 5.03
N ILE A 226 16.89 -12.90 6.23
CA ILE A 226 18.01 -13.32 7.10
C ILE A 226 18.77 -14.49 6.48
N LEU A 227 18.06 -15.52 5.98
CA LEU A 227 18.70 -16.64 5.29
C LEU A 227 19.52 -16.19 4.08
N ARG A 228 19.01 -15.22 3.32
CA ARG A 228 19.72 -14.65 2.17
C ARG A 228 21.00 -13.92 2.58
N MET A 229 20.98 -13.21 3.71
CA MET A 229 22.19 -12.54 4.24
C MET A 229 23.23 -13.58 4.69
N ILE A 230 22.81 -14.61 5.42
CA ILE A 230 23.72 -15.68 5.89
C ILE A 230 24.28 -16.50 4.71
N GLY A 231 23.42 -16.93 3.78
CA GLY A 231 23.86 -17.70 2.61
C GLY A 231 24.71 -16.89 1.63
N GLY A 232 24.63 -15.56 1.66
CA GLY A 232 25.53 -14.68 0.92
C GLY A 232 26.94 -14.58 1.52
N LEU A 233 27.09 -14.82 2.82
CA LEU A 233 28.38 -14.84 3.54
C LEU A 233 29.12 -16.17 3.42
N GLU A 234 28.43 -17.23 2.99
CA GLU A 234 28.96 -18.59 2.86
C GLU A 234 29.60 -18.84 1.46
N LYS A 235 29.64 -17.83 0.59
CA LYS A 235 30.32 -17.83 -0.72
C LYS A 235 31.60 -17.01 -0.65
#